data_AF-A0AAX7TGT6-F1
#
_entry.id   AF-A0AAX7TGT6-F1
#
_cell.length_a   1.000
_cell.length_b   1.000
_cell.length_c   1.000
_cell.angle_alpha   90.00
_cell.angle_beta   90.00
_cell.angle_gamma   90.00
#
_symmetry.space_group_name_H-M   'P 1'
#
loop_
_entity.id
_entity.type
_entity.pdbx_description
1 polymer ?
#
loop_
_entity_poly.entity_id
_entity_poly.type
_entity_poly.pdbx_seq_one_letter_code
_entity_poly.pdbx_strand_id
1 'polypeptide(L)'
;MTWMTENLHRYTARRPVRDKKGESDRPFKEFLGTYNKVTENCFMDCVRDFTTRDVKPEESSCSESCLQKYLKMTQRISMRFQEYHIQQNEALAAKAGLLGQPR
;
A
#
# COMPACT_ATOMS: atom_id res chain seq x y z
N MET A 1 -44.80 1.11 24.34
CA MET A 1 -44.00 2.15 23.65
C MET A 1 -42.49 1.90 23.68
N THR A 2 -41.97 0.98 24.51
CA THR A 2 -40.54 0.60 24.59
C THR A 2 -40.05 -0.32 23.46
N TRP A 3 -40.95 -1.00 22.73
CA TRP A 3 -40.60 -1.89 21.62
C TRP A 3 -40.08 -1.20 20.34
N MET A 4 -40.38 0.10 20.16
CA MET A 4 -39.91 0.85 18.99
C MET A 4 -38.47 1.37 19.19
N THR A 5 -38.05 1.63 20.43
CA THR A 5 -36.71 2.14 20.75
C THR A 5 -35.62 1.06 20.70
N GLU A 6 -35.94 -0.20 21.01
CA GLU A 6 -35.01 -1.33 20.86
C GLU A 6 -34.80 -1.73 19.39
N ASN A 7 -35.81 -1.61 18.53
CA ASN A 7 -35.67 -1.97 17.12
C ASN A 7 -34.87 -0.93 16.32
N LEU A 8 -34.91 0.36 16.66
CA LEU A 8 -34.15 1.38 15.94
C LEU A 8 -32.62 1.22 16.08
N HIS A 9 -32.14 0.70 17.21
CA HIS A 9 -30.73 0.34 17.41
C HIS A 9 -30.26 -0.82 16.52
N ARG A 10 -31.18 -1.70 16.10
CA ARG A 10 -30.90 -2.76 15.12
C ARG A 10 -30.80 -2.24 13.69
N TYR A 11 -31.49 -1.14 13.36
CA TYR A 11 -31.50 -0.58 12.00
C TYR A 11 -30.28 0.28 11.66
N THR A 12 -29.56 0.81 12.65
CA THR A 12 -28.34 1.62 12.44
C THR A 12 -27.03 0.85 12.63
N ALA A 13 -27.09 -0.42 13.02
CA ALA A 13 -25.94 -1.31 13.01
C ALA A 13 -25.56 -1.60 11.55
N ARG A 14 -24.71 -0.74 10.97
CA ARG A 14 -23.98 -1.04 9.73
C ARG A 14 -23.37 -2.43 9.90
N ARG A 15 -23.89 -3.42 9.17
CA ARG A 15 -23.27 -4.74 9.10
C ARG A 15 -21.79 -4.51 8.76
N PRO A 16 -20.83 -5.04 9.54
CA PRO A 16 -19.47 -5.11 9.05
C PRO A 16 -19.53 -5.89 7.74
N VAL A 17 -19.06 -5.28 6.65
CA VAL A 17 -18.89 -5.97 5.37
C VAL A 17 -17.94 -7.11 5.68
N ARG A 18 -18.50 -8.31 5.88
CA ARG A 18 -17.74 -9.52 6.12
C ARG A 18 -17.25 -9.96 4.75
N ASP A 19 -16.25 -9.25 4.24
CA ASP A 19 -15.51 -9.62 3.05
C ASP A 19 -14.90 -11.00 3.29
N LYS A 20 -15.61 -12.06 2.90
CA LYS A 20 -15.01 -13.38 2.69
C LYS A 20 -14.15 -13.31 1.43
N LYS A 21 -13.07 -12.52 1.48
CA LYS A 21 -12.09 -12.45 0.41
C LYS A 21 -11.01 -13.46 0.74
N GLY A 22 -10.90 -14.52 -0.06
CA GLY A 22 -9.92 -15.58 0.12
C GLY A 22 -8.50 -14.99 0.18
N GLU A 23 -7.63 -15.64 0.95
CA GLU A 23 -6.20 -15.28 1.06
C GLU A 23 -5.54 -15.06 -0.31
N SER A 24 -6.00 -15.82 -1.32
CA SER A 24 -5.60 -15.75 -2.72
C SER A 24 -5.74 -14.36 -3.37
N ASP A 25 -6.71 -13.55 -2.96
CA ASP A 25 -6.99 -12.27 -3.64
C ASP A 25 -6.32 -11.06 -2.95
N ARG A 26 -5.72 -11.26 -1.78
CA ARG A 26 -5.01 -10.20 -1.04
C ARG A 26 -3.93 -9.50 -1.87
N PRO A 27 -3.01 -10.22 -2.57
CA PRO A 27 -1.99 -9.56 -3.40
C PRO A 27 -2.59 -8.75 -4.55
N PHE A 28 -3.72 -9.20 -5.11
CA PHE A 28 -4.40 -8.45 -6.17
C PHE A 28 -5.05 -7.17 -5.64
N LYS A 29 -5.65 -7.23 -4.44
CA LYS A 29 -6.21 -6.05 -3.78
C LYS A 29 -5.13 -5.01 -3.45
N GLU A 30 -3.97 -5.45 -2.98
CA GLU A 30 -2.81 -4.59 -2.72
C GLU A 30 -2.23 -3.99 -4.01
N PHE A 31 -2.16 -4.79 -5.08
CA PHE A 31 -1.74 -4.31 -6.39
C PHE A 31 -2.66 -3.19 -6.90
N LEU A 32 -3.98 -3.38 -6.85
CA LEU A 32 -4.94 -2.35 -7.27
C LEU A 32 -4.86 -1.10 -6.40
N GLY A 33 -4.63 -1.25 -5.09
CA GLY A 33 -4.41 -0.11 -4.20
C GLY A 33 -3.16 0.69 -4.58
N THR A 34 -2.07 -0.02 -4.87
CA THR A 34 -0.80 0.60 -5.30
C THR A 34 -0.94 1.25 -6.68
N TYR A 35 -1.63 0.60 -7.62
CA TYR A 35 -1.89 1.12 -8.96
C TYR A 35 -2.56 2.49 -8.89
N ASN A 36 -3.65 2.61 -8.12
CA ASN A 36 -4.35 3.89 -7.95
C ASN A 36 -3.45 4.97 -7.35
N LYS A 37 -2.61 4.60 -6.38
CA LYS A 37 -1.68 5.54 -5.74
C LYS A 37 -0.62 6.05 -6.71
N VAL A 38 -0.06 5.17 -7.53
CA VAL A 38 0.93 5.54 -8.54
C VAL A 38 0.32 6.43 -9.61
N THR A 39 -0.87 6.08 -10.09
CA THR A 39 -1.56 6.88 -11.12
C THR A 39 -1.85 8.29 -10.60
N GLU A 40 -2.31 8.45 -9.36
CA GLU A 40 -2.53 9.76 -8.74
C GLU A 40 -1.22 10.57 -8.67
N ASN A 41 -0.15 9.97 -8.14
CA ASN A 41 1.13 10.65 -8.00
C ASN A 41 1.72 11.07 -9.36
N CYS A 42 1.73 10.16 -10.34
CA CYS A 42 2.26 10.47 -11.66
C CYS A 42 1.42 11.50 -12.40
N PHE A 43 0.09 11.49 -12.23
CA PHE A 43 -0.76 12.52 -12.79
C PHE A 43 -0.41 13.91 -12.21
N MET A 44 -0.28 14.01 -10.88
CA MET A 44 0.06 15.29 -10.21
C MET A 44 1.45 15.81 -10.59
N ASP A 45 2.43 14.94 -10.82
CA ASP A 45 3.80 15.35 -11.11
C ASP A 45 4.02 15.69 -12.60
N CYS A 46 3.32 14.97 -13.50
CA CYS A 46 3.57 15.02 -14.94
C CYS A 46 2.54 15.81 -15.74
N VAL A 47 1.26 15.79 -15.36
CA VAL A 47 0.21 16.51 -16.10
C VAL A 47 0.16 17.95 -15.60
N ARG A 48 0.64 18.88 -16.43
CA ARG A 48 0.78 20.29 -16.08
C ARG A 48 0.07 21.21 -17.06
N ASP A 49 -0.25 20.71 -18.25
CA ASP A 49 -0.88 21.50 -19.29
C ASP A 49 -2.33 21.05 -19.52
N PHE A 50 -3.27 21.96 -19.28
CA PHE A 50 -4.70 21.73 -19.46
C PHE A 50 -5.28 22.50 -20.66
N THR A 51 -4.41 22.97 -21.58
CA THR A 51 -4.84 23.72 -22.77
C THR A 51 -5.50 22.82 -23.84
N THR A 52 -5.17 21.53 -23.86
CA THR A 52 -5.72 20.54 -24.79
C THR A 52 -6.28 19.34 -24.05
N ARG A 53 -7.28 18.65 -24.63
CA ARG A 53 -7.79 17.37 -24.09
C ARG A 53 -6.84 16.19 -24.31
N ASP A 54 -5.89 16.35 -25.23
CA ASP A 54 -4.90 15.33 -25.55
C ASP A 54 -3.66 15.49 -24.68
N VAL A 55 -3.09 14.36 -24.28
CA VAL A 55 -1.85 14.29 -23.50
C VAL A 55 -0.67 14.66 -24.40
N LYS A 56 0.13 15.65 -23.97
CA LYS A 56 1.30 16.06 -24.75
C LYS A 56 2.38 14.96 -24.72
N PRO A 57 3.22 14.84 -25.77
CA PRO A 57 4.27 13.82 -25.82
C PRO A 57 5.26 13.96 -24.64
N GLU A 58 5.50 15.18 -24.17
CA GLU A 58 6.30 15.48 -22.98
C GLU A 58 5.70 14.86 -21.71
N GLU A 59 4.39 15.00 -21.49
CA GLU A 59 3.69 14.43 -20.34
C GLU A 59 3.61 12.89 -20.40
N SER A 60 3.48 12.33 -21.61
CA SER A 60 3.55 10.88 -21.83
C SER A 60 4.92 10.33 -21.42
N SER A 61 6.01 10.95 -21.88
CA SER A 61 7.38 10.55 -21.53
C SER A 61 7.68 10.70 -20.03
N CYS A 62 7.12 11.74 -19.40
CA CYS A 62 7.20 11.95 -17.95
C CYS A 62 6.47 10.84 -17.20
N SER A 63 5.26 10.47 -17.64
CA SER A 63 4.42 9.45 -17.00
C SER A 63 5.09 8.07 -17.02
N GLU A 64 5.70 7.68 -18.14
CA GLU A 64 6.49 6.46 -18.24
C GLU A 64 7.70 6.48 -17.29
N SER A 65 8.43 7.59 -17.27
CA SER A 65 9.58 7.78 -16.38
C SER A 65 9.17 7.77 -14.91
N CYS A 66 8.02 8.35 -14.57
CA CYS A 66 7.45 8.38 -13.22
C CYS A 66 7.15 6.96 -12.73
N LEU A 67 6.44 6.16 -13.54
CA LEU A 67 6.14 4.77 -13.21
C LEU A 67 7.42 3.95 -12.99
N GLN A 68 8.39 4.07 -13.90
CA GLN A 68 9.67 3.36 -13.78
C GLN A 68 10.45 3.77 -12.52
N LYS A 69 10.47 5.07 -12.19
CA LYS A 69 11.09 5.57 -10.96
C LYS A 69 10.37 5.03 -9.71
N TYR A 70 9.04 5.04 -9.71
CA TYR A 70 8.25 4.55 -8.59
C TYR A 70 8.52 3.07 -8.32
N LEU A 71 8.48 2.22 -9.35
CA LEU A 71 8.73 0.78 -9.19
C LEU A 71 10.14 0.50 -8.66
N LYS A 72 11.15 1.16 -9.22
CA LYS A 72 12.55 1.04 -8.75
C LYS A 72 12.71 1.54 -7.32
N MET A 73 12.05 2.64 -6.97
CA MET A 73 12.05 3.18 -5.62
C MET A 73 11.42 2.18 -4.63
N THR A 74 10.23 1.66 -4.92
CA THR A 74 9.52 0.71 -4.05
C THR A 74 10.35 -0.56 -3.81
N GLN A 75 11.00 -1.09 -4.85
CA GLN A 75 11.92 -2.24 -4.71
C GLN A 75 13.12 -1.91 -3.80
N ARG A 76 13.74 -0.73 -3.99
CA ARG A 76 14.87 -0.29 -3.15
C ARG A 76 14.46 -0.09 -1.70
N ILE A 77 13.30 0.53 -1.44
CA ILE A 77 12.76 0.70 -0.10
C ILE A 77 12.51 -0.65 0.56
N SER A 78 11.91 -1.60 -0.16
CA SER A 78 11.65 -2.95 0.34
C SER A 78 12.94 -3.66 0.77
N MET A 79 14.00 -3.60 -0.04
CA MET A 79 15.30 -4.18 0.32
C MET A 79 15.87 -3.58 1.61
N ARG A 80 15.88 -2.24 1.74
CA ARG A 80 16.40 -1.56 2.94
C ARG A 80 15.56 -1.85 4.19
N PHE A 81 14.25 -1.97 4.01
CA PHE A 81 13.35 -2.33 5.10
C PHE A 81 13.62 -3.76 5.61
N GLN A 82 13.84 -4.71 4.70
CA GLN A 82 14.22 -6.08 5.06
C GLN A 82 15.57 -6.13 5.78
N GLU A 83 16.59 -5.42 5.28
CA GLU A 83 17.90 -5.31 5.95
C GLU A 83 17.76 -4.77 7.39
N TYR A 84 16.95 -3.73 7.59
CA TYR A 84 16.71 -3.15 8.91
C TYR A 84 16.01 -4.13 9.86
N HIS A 85 15.01 -4.86 9.37
CA HIS A 85 14.32 -5.88 10.16
C HIS A 85 15.24 -7.03 10.58
N ILE A 86 16.15 -7.45 9.69
CA ILE A 86 17.13 -8.49 10.01
C ILE A 86 18.06 -8.02 11.13
N GLN A 87 18.62 -6.81 11.03
CA GLN A 87 19.51 -6.25 12.06
C GLN A 87 18.83 -6.11 13.43
N GLN A 88 17.56 -5.66 13.45
CA GLN A 88 16.79 -5.62 14.70
C GLN A 88 16.61 -7.01 15.30
N ASN A 89 16.28 -7.99 14.48
CA ASN A 89 16.07 -9.37 14.93
C ASN A 89 17.37 -9.99 15.45
N GLU A 90 18.51 -9.75 14.80
CA GLU A 90 19.83 -10.17 15.26
C GLU A 90 20.20 -9.52 16.61
N ALA A 91 19.95 -8.22 16.78
CA ALA A 91 20.18 -7.52 18.04
C ALA A 91 19.28 -8.05 19.17
N LEU A 92 18.04 -8.42 18.85
CA LEU A 92 17.11 -9.06 19.80
C LEU A 92 17.58 -10.49 20.14
N ALA A 93 18.05 -11.27 19.16
CA ALA A 93 18.59 -12.61 19.38
C ALA A 93 19.89 -12.61 20.21
N ALA A 94 20.75 -11.62 20.00
CA ALA A 94 21.95 -11.39 20.81
C ALA A 94 21.58 -11.06 22.27
N LYS A 95 20.58 -10.21 22.47
CA LYS A 95 20.06 -9.88 23.82
C LYS A 95 19.34 -11.06 24.49
N ALA A 96 18.74 -11.94 23.71
CA ALA A 96 18.10 -13.17 24.19
C ALA A 96 19.11 -14.31 24.49
N GLY A 97 20.41 -14.11 24.28
CA GLY A 97 21.45 -15.10 24.59
C GLY A 97 21.45 -16.33 23.68
N LEU A 98 20.77 -16.27 22.52
CA LEU A 98 20.65 -17.39 21.58
C LEU A 98 21.83 -17.49 20.59
N LEU A 99 22.66 -16.44 20.49
CA LEU A 99 23.96 -16.52 19.82
C LEU A 99 24.95 -17.21 20.77
N GLY A 100 24.86 -18.53 20.82
CA GLY A 100 25.84 -19.40 21.44
C GLY A 100 27.22 -19.14 20.85
N GLN A 101 28.14 -18.81 21.76
CA GLN A 101 29.59 -18.72 21.61
C GLN A 101 30.17 -19.54 20.44
N PRO A 102 30.94 -18.96 19.51
CA PRO A 102 31.85 -19.76 18.70
C PRO A 102 32.89 -20.34 19.65
N ARG A 103 32.94 -21.67 19.73
CA ARG A 103 34.03 -22.37 20.41
C ARG A 103 35.25 -22.45 19.50
#